data_AF-A0A1I1D7V6-F1
#
_entry.id   AF-A0A1I1D7V6-F1
#
_cell.length_a   1.000
_cell.length_b   1.000
_cell.length_c   1.000
_cell.angle_alpha   90.00
_cell.angle_beta   90.00
_cell.angle_gamma   90.00
#
_symmetry.space_group_name_H-M   'P 1'
#
loop_
_entity.id
_entity.type
_entity.pdbx_description
1 polymer ?
#
loop_
_entity_poly.entity_id
_entity_poly.type
_entity_poly.pdbx_seq_one_letter_code
_entity_poly.pdbx_strand_id
1 'polypeptide(L)'
;MATEPAPGIDAISQLEQAVLLGVVILHQADETPVDTHEIGRTCRKEIAEGSDRLGTIREADVIRSLYRLEDEDLVEEIDANRTSPTGKGRPAYELAVDPDAVYEAVDEALLGD
;
A
#
# COMPACT_ATOMS: atom_id res chain seq x y z
N MET A 1 -23.52 6.42 6.29
CA MET A 1 -23.11 5.18 5.61
C MET A 1 -22.06 4.58 6.51
N ALA A 2 -22.34 3.41 7.10
CA ALA A 2 -21.31 2.71 7.86
C ALA A 2 -20.29 2.24 6.82
N THR A 3 -19.08 2.79 6.85
CA THR A 3 -17.95 2.12 6.23
C THR A 3 -17.84 0.79 6.97
N GLU A 4 -18.04 -0.32 6.25
CA GLU A 4 -17.79 -1.63 6.83
C GLU A 4 -16.30 -1.65 7.19
N PRO A 5 -15.91 -2.03 8.43
CA PRO A 5 -14.48 -2.09 8.77
C PRO A 5 -13.84 -3.03 7.77
N ALA A 6 -12.85 -2.55 7.01
CA ALA A 6 -12.19 -3.33 5.96
C ALA A 6 -11.78 -4.70 6.53
N PRO A 7 -12.53 -5.77 6.24
CA PRO A 7 -12.42 -6.99 7.01
C PRO A 7 -11.15 -7.73 6.54
N GLY A 8 -10.15 -7.83 7.41
CA GLY A 8 -8.97 -8.69 7.18
C GLY A 8 -7.62 -7.98 7.11
N ILE A 9 -7.52 -6.66 7.32
CA ILE A 9 -6.22 -5.97 7.36
C ILE A 9 -5.33 -6.53 8.48
N ASP A 10 -5.89 -6.90 9.63
CA ASP A 10 -5.13 -7.54 10.71
C ASP A 10 -4.71 -8.99 10.40
N ALA A 11 -5.32 -9.61 9.39
CA ALA A 11 -5.08 -11.00 8.98
C ALA A 11 -4.02 -11.13 7.85
N ILE A 12 -3.72 -10.05 7.12
CA ILE A 12 -2.62 -10.04 6.15
C ILE A 12 -1.27 -9.93 6.86
N SER A 13 -0.20 -10.28 6.17
CA SER A 13 1.16 -10.23 6.70
C SER A 13 1.61 -8.81 7.02
N GLN A 14 2.54 -8.67 7.96
CA GLN A 14 3.10 -7.37 8.35
C GLN A 14 3.74 -6.61 7.17
N LEU A 15 4.28 -7.32 6.19
CA LEU A 15 4.78 -6.72 4.95
C LEU A 15 3.63 -6.17 4.10
N GLU A 16 2.54 -6.91 3.96
CA GLU A 16 1.35 -6.45 3.21
C GLU A 16 0.70 -5.25 3.92
N GLN A 17 0.62 -5.27 5.25
CA GLN A 17 0.19 -4.12 6.06
C GLN A 17 1.08 -2.90 5.83
N ALA A 18 2.40 -3.08 5.81
CA ALA A 18 3.34 -1.99 5.53
C ALA A 18 3.20 -1.44 4.09
N VAL A 19 2.95 -2.31 3.11
CA VAL A 19 2.70 -1.90 1.73
C VAL A 19 1.38 -1.12 1.62
N LEU A 20 0.31 -1.59 2.27
CA LEU A 20 -0.97 -0.90 2.34
C LEU A 20 -0.82 0.47 3.00
N LEU A 21 -0.11 0.55 4.13
CA LEU A 21 0.19 1.81 4.81
C LEU A 21 1.00 2.76 3.93
N GLY A 22 1.95 2.24 3.13
CA GLY A 22 2.68 3.03 2.14
C GLY A 22 1.77 3.65 1.08
N VAL A 23 0.75 2.91 0.62
CA VAL A 23 -0.28 3.44 -0.28
C VAL A 23 -1.12 4.51 0.42
N VAL A 24 -1.50 4.30 1.69
CA VAL A 24 -2.26 5.28 2.48
C VAL A 24 -1.51 6.61 2.64
N ILE A 25 -0.22 6.61 2.98
CA ILE A 25 0.48 7.91 3.19
C ILE A 25 0.60 8.66 1.86
N LEU A 26 0.81 7.95 0.75
CA LEU A 26 0.87 8.58 -0.57
C LEU A 26 -0.51 9.06 -1.04
N HIS A 27 -1.58 8.33 -0.72
CA HIS A 27 -2.95 8.74 -0.97
C HIS A 27 -3.29 10.03 -0.21
N GLN A 28 -2.91 10.12 1.07
CA GLN A 28 -3.08 11.35 1.86
C GLN A 28 -2.20 12.51 1.38
N ALA A 29 -1.13 12.24 0.65
CA ALA A 29 -0.31 13.25 0.00
C ALA A 29 -0.88 13.71 -1.37
N ASP A 30 -2.10 13.26 -1.74
CA ASP A 30 -2.73 13.49 -3.04
C ASP A 30 -1.88 12.95 -4.23
N GLU A 31 -1.09 11.90 -4.02
CA GLU A 31 -0.21 11.30 -5.04
C GLU A 31 -0.82 10.10 -5.77
N THR A 32 -2.07 9.72 -5.46
CA THR A 32 -2.79 8.64 -6.16
C THR A 32 -3.28 9.04 -7.56
N PRO A 33 -3.22 8.14 -8.57
CA PRO A 33 -2.73 6.76 -8.51
C PRO A 33 -1.20 6.65 -8.45
N VAL A 34 -0.69 5.83 -7.53
CA VAL A 34 0.74 5.71 -7.21
C VAL A 34 1.39 4.51 -7.88
N ASP A 35 2.62 4.66 -8.36
CA ASP A 35 3.36 3.54 -8.95
C ASP A 35 4.12 2.70 -7.89
N THR A 36 4.40 1.44 -8.24
CA THR A 36 5.11 0.48 -7.37
C THR A 36 6.46 1.00 -6.84
N HIS A 37 7.17 1.83 -7.60
CA HIS A 37 8.48 2.34 -7.20
C HIS A 37 8.33 3.34 -6.06
N GLU A 38 7.39 4.29 -6.16
CA GLU A 38 7.14 5.24 -5.07
C GLU A 38 6.59 4.52 -3.83
N ILE A 39 5.67 3.57 -3.97
CA ILE A 39 5.19 2.75 -2.85
C ILE A 39 6.36 2.07 -2.13
N GLY A 40 7.24 1.40 -2.88
CA GLY A 40 8.39 0.71 -2.29
C GLY A 40 9.42 1.65 -1.66
N ARG A 41 9.56 2.87 -2.18
CA ARG A 41 10.41 3.91 -1.61
C ARG A 41 9.85 4.41 -0.28
N THR A 42 8.54 4.70 -0.23
CA THR A 42 7.83 5.11 0.98
C THR A 42 7.88 4.04 2.06
N CYS A 43 7.60 2.78 1.72
CA CYS A 43 7.68 1.67 2.68
C CYS A 43 9.05 1.57 3.34
N ARG A 44 10.13 1.77 2.58
CA ARG A 44 11.48 1.72 3.14
C ARG A 44 11.79 2.89 4.05
N LYS A 45 11.39 4.10 3.64
CA LYS A 45 11.77 5.35 4.32
C LYS A 45 10.93 5.65 5.56
N GLU A 46 9.62 5.55 5.40
CA GLU A 46 8.69 6.04 6.42
C GLU A 46 8.26 4.93 7.39
N ILE A 47 8.38 3.65 6.98
CA ILE A 47 7.85 2.51 7.75
C ILE A 47 8.98 1.58 8.22
N ALA A 48 9.80 1.06 7.30
CA ALA A 48 10.83 0.07 7.65
C ALA A 48 11.96 0.64 8.51
N GLU A 49 12.33 1.92 8.35
CA GLU A 49 13.31 2.58 9.22
C GLU A 49 12.83 2.67 10.68
N GLY A 50 11.51 2.70 10.91
CA GLY A 50 10.91 2.69 12.24
C GLY A 50 10.58 1.30 12.81
N SER A 51 10.68 0.25 12.00
CA SER A 51 10.22 -1.09 12.37
C SER A 51 11.31 -2.17 12.20
N ASP A 52 11.86 -2.65 13.32
CA ASP A 52 12.86 -3.74 13.33
C ASP A 52 12.34 -5.07 12.75
N ARG A 53 11.02 -5.21 12.54
CA ARG A 53 10.38 -6.47 12.14
C ARG A 53 10.30 -6.69 10.62
N LEU A 54 10.29 -5.62 9.82
CA LEU A 54 10.03 -5.71 8.37
C LEU A 54 11.22 -6.21 7.54
N GLY A 55 12.42 -6.25 8.12
CA GLY A 55 13.63 -6.63 7.38
C GLY A 55 13.84 -5.79 6.11
N THR A 56 14.55 -6.32 5.12
CA THR A 56 14.79 -5.60 3.86
C THR A 56 13.61 -5.77 2.89
N ILE A 57 12.87 -4.69 2.64
CA ILE A 57 11.78 -4.67 1.65
C ILE A 57 12.34 -4.57 0.22
N ARG A 58 12.10 -5.59 -0.61
CA ARG A 58 12.50 -5.58 -2.03
C ARG A 58 11.33 -5.23 -2.94
N GLU A 59 11.62 -4.74 -4.14
CA GLU A 59 10.59 -4.38 -5.11
C GLU A 59 9.68 -5.57 -5.47
N ALA A 60 10.26 -6.78 -5.62
CA ALA A 60 9.47 -7.99 -5.87
C ALA A 60 8.50 -8.34 -4.73
N ASP A 61 8.85 -8.00 -3.49
CA ASP A 61 8.02 -8.27 -2.32
C ASP A 61 6.86 -7.27 -2.25
N VAL A 62 7.11 -6.00 -2.62
CA VAL A 62 6.07 -4.97 -2.79
C VAL A 62 5.09 -5.39 -3.89
N ILE A 63 5.58 -5.80 -5.06
CA ILE A 63 4.73 -6.24 -6.18
C ILE A 63 3.84 -7.41 -5.77
N ARG A 64 4.40 -8.43 -5.09
CA ARG A 64 3.60 -9.55 -4.59
C ARG A 64 2.53 -9.12 -3.60
N SER A 65 2.89 -8.20 -2.70
CA SER A 65 1.97 -7.66 -1.71
C SER A 65 0.84 -6.90 -2.40
N LEU A 66 1.13 -6.07 -3.41
CA LEU A 66 0.11 -5.32 -4.16
C LEU A 66 -0.89 -6.23 -4.87
N TYR A 67 -0.44 -7.31 -5.50
CA TYR A 67 -1.37 -8.31 -6.07
C TYR A 67 -2.25 -8.96 -5.01
N ARG A 68 -1.70 -9.20 -3.81
CA ARG A 68 -2.48 -9.78 -2.71
C ARG A 68 -3.48 -8.78 -2.14
N LEU A 69 -3.08 -7.52 -2.00
CA LEU A 69 -3.96 -6.43 -1.53
C LEU A 69 -5.09 -6.16 -2.53
N GLU A 70 -4.82 -6.27 -3.84
CA GLU A 70 -5.84 -6.17 -4.88
C GLU A 70 -6.84 -7.34 -4.82
N ASP A 71 -6.36 -8.58 -4.65
CA ASP A 71 -7.21 -9.78 -4.48
C ASP A 71 -8.11 -9.70 -3.23
N GLU A 72 -7.72 -8.92 -2.23
CA GLU A 72 -8.48 -8.67 -1.00
C GLU A 72 -9.29 -7.35 -1.05
N ASP A 73 -9.40 -6.70 -2.21
CA ASP A 73 -10.13 -5.43 -2.43
C ASP A 73 -9.64 -4.26 -1.54
N LEU A 74 -8.38 -4.28 -1.11
CA LEU A 74 -7.77 -3.23 -0.28
C LEU A 74 -7.14 -2.10 -1.11
N VAL A 75 -6.72 -2.42 -2.33
CA VAL A 75 -6.23 -1.48 -3.34
C VAL A 75 -6.81 -1.82 -4.70
N GLU A 76 -6.93 -0.84 -5.58
CA GLU A 76 -7.34 -1.04 -6.96
C GLU A 76 -6.14 -0.78 -7.89
N GLU A 77 -5.84 -1.72 -8.79
CA GLU A 77 -4.89 -1.47 -9.88
C GLU A 77 -5.55 -0.60 -10.96
N ILE A 78 -5.00 0.58 -11.17
CA ILE A 78 -5.44 1.51 -12.20
C ILE A 78 -4.60 1.33 -13.46
N ASP A 79 -5.31 1.09 -14.56
CA ASP A 79 -4.75 1.11 -15.91
C ASP A 79 -4.23 2.53 -16.24
N ALA A 80 -2.95 2.79 -15.93
CA ALA A 80 -2.24 4.03 -16.28
C ALA A 80 -2.06 4.23 -17.80
N ASN A 81 -2.64 3.35 -18.62
CA ASN A 81 -2.54 3.34 -20.08
C ASN A 81 -3.27 4.50 -20.77
N ARG A 82 -3.97 5.38 -20.02
CA ARG A 82 -4.57 6.61 -20.59
C ARG A 82 -3.58 7.77 -20.81
N THR A 83 -2.34 7.71 -20.29
CA THR A 83 -1.40 8.85 -20.35
C THR A 83 0.03 8.51 -20.82
N SER A 84 0.34 7.27 -21.19
CA SER A 84 1.70 6.89 -21.63
C SER A 84 1.79 6.56 -23.13
N PRO A 85 2.52 7.33 -23.95
CA PRO A 85 2.63 7.11 -25.40
C PRO A 85 3.45 5.86 -25.81
N THR A 86 4.06 5.13 -24.86
CA THR A 86 4.99 4.01 -25.14
C THR A 86 4.48 2.63 -24.71
N GLY A 87 3.24 2.51 -24.23
CA GLY A 87 2.54 1.22 -24.11
C GLY A 87 3.10 0.22 -23.10
N LYS A 88 3.92 0.66 -22.15
CA LYS A 88 4.35 -0.14 -20.98
C LYS A 88 4.50 0.76 -19.75
N GLY A 89 3.38 1.28 -19.24
CA GLY A 89 3.36 1.87 -17.90
C GLY A 89 3.60 0.77 -16.86
N ARG A 90 4.24 1.12 -15.73
CA ARG A 90 4.13 0.29 -14.53
C ARG A 90 2.67 0.38 -14.04
N PRO A 91 2.11 -0.68 -13.43
CA PRO A 91 0.81 -0.59 -12.80
C PRO A 91 0.83 0.52 -11.74
N ALA A 92 -0.26 1.26 -11.67
CA ALA A 92 -0.49 2.28 -10.65
C ALA A 92 -1.62 1.79 -9.74
N TYR A 93 -1.63 2.22 -8.49
CA TYR A 93 -2.57 1.72 -7.49
C TYR A 93 -3.26 2.88 -6.77
N GLU A 94 -4.53 2.67 -6.43
CA GLU A 94 -5.32 3.57 -5.58
C GLU A 94 -5.83 2.82 -4.35
N LEU A 95 -6.04 3.56 -3.26
CA LEU A 95 -6.61 2.99 -2.04
C LEU A 95 -8.10 2.72 -2.26
N ALA A 96 -8.54 1.48 -2.02
CA ALA A 96 -9.95 1.08 -2.19
C ALA A 96 -10.75 1.13 -0.87
N VAL A 97 -10.05 1.32 0.25
CA VAL A 97 -10.61 1.35 1.61
C VAL A 97 -10.41 2.72 2.27
N ASP A 98 -11.10 2.93 3.39
CA ASP A 98 -10.93 4.15 4.16
C ASP A 98 -9.53 4.20 4.82
N PRO A 99 -8.77 5.30 4.69
CA PRO A 99 -7.42 5.40 5.23
C PRO A 99 -7.41 5.30 6.77
N ASP A 100 -8.40 5.84 7.47
CA ASP A 100 -8.48 5.75 8.93
C ASP A 100 -8.67 4.29 9.36
N ALA A 101 -9.48 3.52 8.62
CA ALA A 101 -9.66 2.09 8.88
C ALA A 101 -8.36 1.29 8.73
N VAL A 102 -7.45 1.70 7.84
CA VAL A 102 -6.12 1.09 7.74
C VAL A 102 -5.30 1.39 8.98
N TYR A 103 -5.22 2.67 9.40
CA TYR A 103 -4.48 3.06 10.60
C TYR A 103 -4.98 2.36 11.87
N GLU A 104 -6.29 2.13 11.99
CA GLU A 104 -6.87 1.42 13.13
C GLU A 104 -6.58 -0.09 13.14
N ALA A 105 -6.28 -0.70 11.99
CA ALA A 105 -6.17 -2.15 11.83
C ALA A 105 -4.73 -2.67 11.67
N VAL A 106 -3.80 -1.87 11.16
CA VAL A 106 -2.39 -2.28 11.02
C VAL A 106 -1.72 -2.45 12.38
N ASP A 107 -0.70 -3.30 12.43
CA ASP A 107 0.12 -3.51 13.63
C ASP A 107 0.70 -2.16 14.11
N GLU A 108 0.48 -1.82 15.39
CA GLU A 108 0.98 -0.60 16.03
C GLU A 108 2.49 -0.40 15.84
N ALA A 109 3.25 -1.49 15.70
CA ALA A 109 4.69 -1.46 15.44
C ALA A 109 5.07 -0.90 14.06
N LEU A 110 4.09 -0.63 13.19
CA LEU A 110 4.27 0.00 11.87
C LEU A 110 3.98 1.49 11.88
N LEU A 111 3.34 2.03 12.93
CA LEU A 111 2.84 3.41 12.95
C LEU A 111 3.87 4.43 13.43
N GLY A 112 5.04 3.99 13.91
CA GLY A 112 6.01 4.86 14.59
C GLY A 112 5.50 5.34 15.96
N ASP A 113 6.43 5.70 16.84
CA ASP A 113 6.12 6.29 18.15
C ASP A 113 5.97 7.82 18.04
#